data_AF-A0A7Y9R3Q0-F1
#
_entry.id   AF-A0A7Y9R3Q0-F1
#
_cell.length_a   1.000
_cell.length_b   1.000
_cell.length_c   1.000
_cell.angle_alpha   90.00
_cell.angle_beta   90.00
_cell.angle_gamma   90.00
#
_symmetry.space_group_name_H-M   'P 1'
#
loop_
_entity.id
_entity.type
_entity.pdbx_description
1 polymer ?
#
loop_
_entity_poly.entity_id
_entity_poly.type
_entity_poly.pdbx_seq_one_letter_code
_entity_poly.pdbx_strand_id
1 'polypeptide(L)'
;MSARRHSHEDIASKFLGAPYAKLDKRTQNVARHVAERLRMAHSASADLDEEHATRGMRAADAVAKFGGSWTFVGLFAAVMFGWIAVNGYLLAHRGSTFDPYPYILLNLFLSMLAAIQAPIILMSQNRQSQKDRITAEHDYEINLKAELEIMLLHEKVDALRLHQWDELLTLQKEQLALLTALHQSPHPHCCPPGSR
;
A
#
# COMPACT_ATOMS: atom_id res chain seq x y z
N MET A 1 -24.16 12.54 25.20
CA MET A 1 -23.09 13.32 24.54
C MET A 1 -21.67 12.82 24.91
N SER A 2 -21.46 11.51 25.07
CA SER A 2 -20.14 10.96 25.46
C SER A 2 -19.94 9.51 24.99
N ALA A 3 -19.82 9.30 23.68
CA ALA A 3 -19.60 7.95 23.12
C ALA A 3 -18.53 7.91 22.00
N ARG A 4 -17.76 8.99 21.80
CA ARG A 4 -16.94 9.17 20.58
C ARG A 4 -15.43 9.39 20.82
N ARG A 5 -14.93 9.29 22.06
CA ARG A 5 -13.49 9.47 22.41
C ARG A 5 -12.69 8.17 22.56
N HIS A 6 -13.31 7.02 22.85
CA HIS A 6 -12.57 5.78 23.10
C HIS A 6 -11.89 5.17 21.87
N SER A 7 -12.27 5.57 20.65
CA SER A 7 -11.68 5.02 19.43
C SER A 7 -10.20 5.37 19.22
N HIS A 8 -9.70 6.47 19.82
CA HIS A 8 -8.31 6.91 19.61
C HIS A 8 -7.33 6.07 20.43
N GLU A 9 -7.74 5.67 21.63
CA GLU A 9 -6.94 4.84 22.53
C GLU A 9 -6.97 3.37 22.11
N ASP A 10 -8.10 2.86 21.60
CA ASP A 10 -8.22 1.47 21.14
C ASP A 10 -7.41 1.19 19.87
N ILE A 11 -7.40 2.10 18.90
CA ILE A 11 -6.63 1.91 17.66
C ILE A 11 -5.13 2.05 17.96
N ALA A 12 -4.75 3.04 18.77
CA ALA A 12 -3.36 3.20 19.18
C ALA A 12 -2.87 2.00 20.01
N SER A 13 -3.62 1.55 21.01
CA SER A 13 -3.19 0.42 21.85
C SER A 13 -3.14 -0.91 21.08
N LYS A 14 -4.08 -1.16 20.16
CA LYS A 14 -4.12 -2.39 19.37
C LYS A 14 -3.02 -2.46 18.30
N PHE A 15 -2.59 -1.32 17.75
CA PHE A 15 -1.51 -1.27 16.76
C PHE A 15 -0.11 -1.08 17.37
N LEU A 16 0.02 -0.38 18.50
CA LEU A 16 1.32 -0.07 19.13
C LEU A 16 1.66 -0.94 20.34
N GLY A 17 0.73 -1.70 20.92
CA GLY A 17 0.98 -2.59 22.05
C GLY A 17 1.35 -1.89 23.37
N ALA A 18 1.27 -0.55 23.43
CA ALA A 18 1.55 0.27 24.61
C ALA A 18 0.52 1.40 24.77
N PRO A 19 0.22 1.84 26.02
CA PRO A 19 -0.72 2.94 26.25
C PRO A 19 -0.19 4.24 25.62
N TYR A 20 -1.04 4.94 24.85
CA TYR A 20 -0.72 6.20 24.15
C TYR A 20 0.03 7.21 25.04
N ALA A 21 -0.31 7.26 26.32
CA ALA A 21 0.26 8.15 27.33
C ALA A 21 1.74 7.90 27.69
N LYS A 22 2.32 6.73 27.36
CA LYS A 22 3.73 6.41 27.63
C LYS A 22 4.68 6.66 26.46
N LEU A 23 4.16 7.03 25.29
CA LEU A 23 4.96 7.27 24.09
C LEU A 23 5.52 8.70 24.08
N ASP A 24 6.72 8.87 23.52
CA ASP A 24 7.32 10.19 23.30
C ASP A 24 6.40 11.12 22.47
N LYS A 25 6.53 12.44 22.65
CA LYS A 25 5.69 13.44 21.96
C LYS A 25 5.74 13.32 20.44
N ARG A 26 6.88 12.94 19.85
CA ARG A 26 6.96 12.71 18.39
C ARG A 26 6.13 11.50 17.97
N THR A 27 6.24 10.41 18.72
CA THR A 27 5.52 9.16 18.46
C THR A 27 4.02 9.32 18.64
N GLN A 28 3.58 10.08 19.64
CA GLN A 28 2.17 10.48 19.80
C GLN A 28 1.66 11.30 18.62
N ASN A 29 2.46 12.27 18.12
CA ASN A 29 2.08 13.05 16.95
C ASN A 29 1.90 12.17 15.71
N VAL A 30 2.81 11.23 15.46
CA VAL A 30 2.69 10.31 14.33
C VAL A 30 1.46 9.41 14.50
N ALA A 31 1.28 8.79 15.67
CA ALA A 31 0.13 7.94 15.96
C ALA A 31 -1.22 8.66 15.79
N ARG A 32 -1.29 9.95 16.16
CA ARG A 32 -2.49 10.77 15.92
C ARG A 32 -2.76 11.01 14.44
N HIS A 33 -1.72 11.35 13.65
CA HIS A 33 -1.88 11.55 12.20
C HIS A 33 -2.29 10.25 11.49
N VAL A 34 -1.78 9.11 11.96
CA VAL A 34 -2.17 7.77 11.49
C VAL A 34 -3.66 7.53 11.80
N ALA A 35 -4.09 7.75 13.05
CA ALA A 35 -5.46 7.50 13.48
C ALA A 35 -6.50 8.41 12.81
N GLU A 36 -6.17 9.68 12.57
CA GLU A 36 -7.05 10.61 11.85
C GLU A 36 -7.20 10.22 10.38
N ARG A 37 -6.11 9.82 9.71
CA ARG A 37 -6.17 9.37 8.31
C ARG A 37 -6.86 8.02 8.13
N LEU A 38 -6.60 7.05 9.01
CA LEU A 38 -7.30 5.74 9.02
C LEU A 38 -8.82 5.93 9.06
N ARG A 39 -9.32 6.93 9.80
CA ARG A 39 -10.76 7.23 9.82
C ARG A 39 -11.26 7.80 8.51
N MET A 40 -10.48 8.69 7.88
CA MET A 40 -10.86 9.26 6.57
C MET A 40 -10.89 8.17 5.49
N ALA A 41 -9.87 7.31 5.45
CA ALA A 41 -9.80 6.16 4.53
C ALA A 41 -10.97 5.20 4.78
N HIS A 42 -11.25 4.84 6.04
CA HIS A 42 -12.36 3.95 6.38
C HIS A 42 -13.74 4.54 6.00
N SER A 43 -13.97 5.84 6.23
CA SER A 43 -15.21 6.50 5.78
C SER A 43 -15.32 6.54 4.25
N ALA A 44 -14.21 6.78 3.55
CA ALA A 44 -14.20 6.77 2.09
C ALA A 44 -14.45 5.38 1.52
N SER A 45 -13.99 4.31 2.18
CA SER A 45 -14.29 2.93 1.77
C SER A 45 -15.73 2.51 2.10
N ALA A 46 -16.29 2.96 3.22
CA ALA A 46 -17.65 2.62 3.63
C ALA A 46 -18.71 3.20 2.69
N ASP A 47 -18.51 4.42 2.20
CA ASP A 47 -19.40 5.04 1.20
C ASP A 47 -19.37 4.30 -0.15
N LEU A 48 -18.31 3.55 -0.45
CA LEU A 48 -18.17 2.79 -1.69
C LEU A 48 -18.86 1.42 -1.63
N ASP A 49 -18.82 0.74 -0.49
CA ASP A 49 -19.50 -0.54 -0.28
C ASP A 49 -21.04 -0.42 -0.36
N GLU A 50 -21.60 0.74 0.01
CA GLU A 50 -23.05 1.01 -0.13
C GLU A 50 -23.51 1.14 -1.59
N GLU A 51 -22.63 1.50 -2.53
CA GLU A 51 -22.97 1.65 -3.95
C GLU A 51 -23.01 0.29 -4.71
N HIS A 52 -22.63 -0.81 -4.06
CA HIS A 52 -22.17 -2.03 -4.75
C HIS A 52 -23.17 -3.18 -4.98
N ALA A 53 -24.49 -2.96 -4.96
CA ALA A 53 -25.46 -4.06 -5.08
C ALA A 53 -26.38 -4.05 -6.33
N THR A 54 -25.93 -3.59 -7.51
CA THR A 54 -26.78 -3.62 -8.72
C THR A 54 -26.32 -4.64 -9.77
N ARG A 55 -27.24 -5.51 -10.22
CA ARG A 55 -27.01 -6.53 -11.27
C ARG A 55 -26.40 -5.97 -12.56
N GLY A 56 -26.71 -4.73 -12.91
CA GLY A 56 -26.14 -4.03 -14.07
C GLY A 56 -24.63 -3.81 -14.00
N MET A 57 -24.08 -3.58 -12.80
CA MET A 57 -22.63 -3.43 -12.62
C MET A 57 -21.89 -4.74 -12.90
N ARG A 58 -22.42 -5.87 -12.42
CA ARG A 58 -21.82 -7.19 -12.70
C ARG A 58 -21.81 -7.51 -14.21
N ALA A 59 -22.85 -7.10 -14.93
CA ALA A 59 -22.90 -7.24 -16.38
C ALA A 59 -21.88 -6.33 -17.09
N ALA A 60 -21.77 -5.06 -16.68
CA ALA A 60 -20.78 -4.13 -17.23
C ALA A 60 -19.33 -4.63 -17.02
N ASP A 61 -19.00 -5.17 -15.84
CA ASP A 61 -17.69 -5.75 -15.55
C ASP A 61 -17.37 -6.94 -16.44
N ALA A 62 -18.35 -7.81 -16.66
CA ALA A 62 -18.18 -8.98 -17.52
C ALA A 62 -17.96 -8.56 -18.98
N VAL A 63 -18.73 -7.57 -19.45
CA VAL A 63 -18.59 -7.02 -20.82
C VAL A 63 -17.25 -6.32 -21.00
N ALA A 64 -16.80 -5.51 -20.03
CA ALA A 64 -15.50 -4.83 -20.11
C ALA A 64 -14.33 -5.82 -20.13
N LYS A 65 -14.39 -6.87 -19.29
CA LYS A 65 -13.37 -7.94 -19.27
C LYS A 65 -13.34 -8.73 -20.57
N PHE A 66 -14.51 -9.04 -21.14
CA PHE A 66 -14.61 -9.78 -22.39
C PHE A 66 -14.15 -8.94 -23.60
N GLY A 67 -14.58 -7.68 -23.66
CA GLY A 67 -14.21 -6.74 -24.72
C GLY A 67 -12.73 -6.36 -24.73
N GLY A 68 -12.04 -6.44 -23.59
CA GLY A 68 -10.59 -6.20 -23.49
C GLY A 68 -9.69 -7.39 -23.86
N SER A 69 -10.25 -8.55 -24.22
CA SER A 69 -9.46 -9.74 -24.56
C SER A 69 -9.02 -9.75 -26.02
N TRP A 70 -7.79 -10.19 -26.29
CA TRP A 70 -7.28 -10.45 -27.64
C TRP A 70 -8.12 -11.47 -28.42
N THR A 71 -8.77 -12.41 -27.73
CA THR A 71 -9.67 -13.39 -28.35
C THR A 71 -10.94 -12.74 -28.91
N PHE A 72 -11.46 -11.70 -28.26
CA PHE A 72 -12.62 -10.94 -28.75
C PHE A 72 -12.26 -10.16 -30.01
N VAL A 73 -11.09 -9.52 -30.04
CA VAL A 73 -10.59 -8.78 -31.22
C VAL A 73 -10.49 -9.71 -32.43
N GLY A 74 -9.94 -10.92 -32.24
CA GLY A 74 -9.82 -11.92 -33.31
C GLY A 74 -11.19 -12.42 -33.81
N LEU A 75 -12.12 -12.73 -32.90
CA LEU A 75 -13.48 -13.15 -33.26
C LEU A 75 -14.23 -12.04 -34.02
N PHE A 76 -14.12 -10.79 -33.54
CA PHE A 76 -14.75 -9.63 -34.14
C PHE A 76 -14.25 -9.38 -35.56
N ALA A 77 -12.93 -9.45 -35.77
CA ALA A 77 -12.33 -9.36 -37.10
C ALA A 77 -12.83 -10.49 -38.01
N ALA A 78 -12.88 -11.73 -37.53
CA ALA A 78 -13.38 -12.87 -38.30
C ALA A 78 -14.85 -12.70 -38.73
N VAL A 79 -15.72 -12.19 -37.85
CA VAL A 79 -17.11 -11.87 -38.19
C VAL A 79 -17.17 -10.77 -39.26
N MET A 80 -16.33 -9.74 -39.15
CA MET A 80 -16.26 -8.66 -40.16
C MET A 80 -15.85 -9.20 -41.53
N PHE A 81 -14.79 -9.99 -41.61
CA PHE A 81 -14.35 -10.62 -42.86
C PHE A 81 -15.39 -11.60 -43.40
N GLY A 82 -16.04 -12.36 -42.53
CA GLY A 82 -17.14 -13.25 -42.90
C GLY A 82 -18.32 -12.49 -43.50
N TRP A 83 -18.71 -11.35 -42.92
CA TRP A 83 -19.79 -10.51 -43.44
C TRP A 83 -19.48 -9.94 -44.83
N ILE A 84 -18.25 -9.46 -45.02
CA ILE A 84 -17.76 -8.98 -46.32
C ILE A 84 -17.75 -10.12 -47.34
N ALA A 85 -17.25 -11.30 -46.97
CA ALA A 85 -17.18 -12.46 -47.85
C ALA A 85 -18.58 -12.96 -48.26
N VAL A 86 -19.54 -13.01 -47.34
CA VAL A 86 -20.93 -13.39 -47.62
C VAL A 86 -21.58 -12.39 -48.59
N ASN A 87 -21.43 -11.08 -48.36
CA ASN A 87 -21.99 -10.06 -49.26
C ASN A 87 -21.32 -10.09 -50.65
N GLY A 88 -20.01 -10.28 -50.72
CA GLY A 88 -19.28 -10.43 -51.98
C GLY A 88 -19.67 -11.70 -52.75
N TYR A 89 -19.83 -12.83 -52.05
CA TYR A 89 -20.28 -14.08 -52.64
C TYR A 89 -21.72 -13.98 -53.18
N LEU A 90 -22.62 -13.36 -52.41
CA LEU A 90 -24.02 -13.17 -52.79
C LEU A 90 -24.17 -12.23 -54.00
N LEU A 91 -23.36 -11.17 -54.06
CA LEU A 91 -23.26 -10.29 -55.23
C LEU A 91 -22.80 -11.07 -56.47
N ALA A 92 -21.75 -11.88 -56.34
CA ALA A 92 -21.17 -12.64 -57.44
C ALA A 92 -22.07 -13.77 -57.97
N HIS A 93 -22.83 -14.44 -57.09
CA HIS A 93 -23.63 -15.62 -57.48
C HIS A 93 -25.12 -15.32 -57.71
N ARG A 94 -25.68 -14.30 -57.07
CA ARG A 94 -27.12 -14.01 -57.07
C ARG A 94 -27.50 -12.66 -57.68
N GLY A 95 -26.53 -11.80 -58.00
CA GLY A 95 -26.76 -10.46 -58.54
C GLY A 95 -27.52 -9.51 -57.60
N SER A 96 -27.75 -9.92 -56.35
CA SER A 96 -28.44 -9.18 -55.31
C SER A 96 -27.57 -9.19 -54.06
N THR A 97 -27.40 -8.02 -53.46
CA THR A 97 -26.60 -7.85 -52.25
C THR A 97 -27.52 -7.48 -51.09
N PHE A 98 -27.26 -8.08 -49.92
CA PHE A 98 -27.98 -7.77 -48.70
C PHE A 98 -27.55 -6.40 -48.11
N ASP A 99 -26.26 -6.08 -48.16
CA ASP A 99 -25.67 -4.79 -47.76
C ASP A 99 -24.65 -4.28 -48.81
N PRO A 100 -25.07 -3.50 -49.82
CA PRO A 100 -24.20 -3.00 -50.88
C PRO A 100 -23.06 -2.13 -50.35
N TYR A 101 -21.90 -2.16 -51.01
CA TYR A 101 -20.80 -1.25 -50.71
C TYR A 101 -21.33 0.20 -50.75
N PRO A 102 -21.21 1.01 -49.67
CA PRO A 102 -20.21 0.98 -48.59
C PRO A 102 -20.60 0.29 -47.26
N TYR A 103 -21.51 -0.70 -47.26
CA TYR A 103 -21.95 -1.48 -46.08
C TYR A 103 -22.63 -0.64 -44.98
N ILE A 104 -23.78 -0.05 -45.29
CA ILE A 104 -24.49 0.89 -44.40
C ILE A 104 -25.00 0.21 -43.13
N LEU A 105 -25.47 -1.04 -43.23
CA LEU A 105 -26.02 -1.78 -42.09
C LEU A 105 -24.92 -2.18 -41.13
N LEU A 106 -23.79 -2.67 -41.67
CA LEU A 106 -22.61 -2.99 -40.86
C LEU A 106 -22.12 -1.74 -40.11
N ASN A 107 -22.00 -0.60 -40.81
CA ASN A 107 -21.53 0.64 -40.20
C ASN A 107 -22.46 1.15 -39.09
N LEU A 108 -23.78 1.07 -39.30
CA LEU A 108 -24.76 1.43 -38.29
C LEU A 108 -24.63 0.57 -37.03
N PHE A 109 -24.49 -0.76 -37.20
CA PHE A 109 -24.32 -1.68 -36.08
C PHE A 109 -23.02 -1.43 -35.32
N LEU A 110 -21.90 -1.22 -36.03
CA LEU A 110 -20.60 -0.88 -35.43
C LEU A 110 -20.67 0.42 -34.63
N SER A 111 -21.33 1.44 -35.17
CA SER A 111 -21.49 2.74 -34.50
C SER A 111 -22.33 2.61 -33.21
N MET A 112 -23.42 1.85 -33.26
CA MET A 112 -24.24 1.57 -32.06
C MET A 112 -23.45 0.79 -31.01
N LEU A 113 -22.68 -0.22 -31.43
CA LEU A 113 -21.86 -1.02 -30.54
C LEU A 113 -20.80 -0.15 -29.84
N ALA A 114 -20.11 0.72 -30.59
CA ALA A 114 -19.11 1.64 -30.06
C ALA A 114 -19.73 2.65 -29.08
N ALA A 115 -20.92 3.19 -29.39
CA ALA A 115 -21.61 4.15 -28.53
C ALA A 115 -21.96 3.56 -27.15
N ILE A 116 -22.32 2.27 -27.09
CA ILE A 116 -22.60 1.57 -25.83
C ILE A 116 -21.28 1.18 -25.11
N GLN A 117 -20.21 0.89 -25.87
CA GLN A 117 -18.92 0.51 -25.29
C GLN A 117 -18.27 1.65 -24.49
N ALA A 118 -18.30 2.90 -24.99
CA ALA A 118 -17.66 4.04 -24.33
C ALA A 118 -18.08 4.24 -22.85
N PRO A 119 -19.37 4.29 -22.49
CA PRO A 119 -19.78 4.41 -21.08
C PRO A 119 -19.50 3.15 -20.26
N ILE A 120 -19.56 1.95 -20.84
CA ILE A 120 -19.18 0.71 -20.13
C ILE A 120 -17.69 0.74 -19.77
N ILE A 121 -16.84 1.15 -20.71
CA ILE A 121 -15.41 1.34 -20.49
C ILE A 121 -15.20 2.41 -19.42
N LEU A 122 -15.87 3.56 -19.50
CA LEU A 122 -15.75 4.63 -18.52
C LEU A 122 -16.18 4.19 -17.10
N MET A 123 -17.28 3.44 -16.99
CA MET A 123 -17.73 2.86 -15.72
C MET A 123 -16.72 1.85 -15.17
N SER A 124 -16.14 1.02 -16.04
CA SER A 124 -15.10 0.07 -15.64
C SER A 124 -13.80 0.76 -15.21
N GLN A 125 -13.43 1.84 -15.88
CA GLN A 125 -12.26 2.66 -15.53
C GLN A 125 -12.47 3.40 -14.21
N ASN A 126 -13.64 4.02 -14.00
CA ASN A 126 -13.98 4.69 -12.75
C ASN A 126 -13.88 3.73 -11.56
N ARG A 127 -14.35 2.49 -11.73
CA ARG A 127 -14.23 1.45 -10.70
C ARG A 127 -12.80 1.01 -10.46
N GLN A 128 -12.00 0.82 -11.51
CA GLN A 128 -10.60 0.45 -11.35
C GLN A 128 -9.83 1.55 -10.61
N SER A 129 -10.04 2.82 -10.99
CA SER A 129 -9.46 3.98 -10.31
C SER A 129 -9.83 4.06 -8.82
N GLN A 130 -11.07 3.74 -8.46
CA GLN A 130 -11.49 3.66 -7.06
C GLN A 130 -10.73 2.56 -6.28
N LYS A 131 -10.61 1.36 -6.86
CA LYS A 131 -9.84 0.27 -6.24
C LYS A 131 -8.37 0.61 -6.10
N ASP A 132 -7.80 1.25 -7.12
CA ASP A 132 -6.41 1.69 -7.11
C ASP A 132 -6.19 2.75 -6.02
N ARG A 133 -7.17 3.65 -5.79
CA ARG A 133 -7.13 4.63 -4.70
C ARG A 133 -7.15 3.96 -3.32
N ILE A 134 -8.05 3.01 -3.08
CA ILE A 134 -8.11 2.26 -1.81
C ILE A 134 -6.79 1.51 -1.57
N THR A 135 -6.27 0.86 -2.62
CA THR A 135 -4.99 0.12 -2.53
C THR A 135 -3.85 1.06 -2.18
N ALA A 136 -3.78 2.24 -2.81
CA ALA A 136 -2.77 3.25 -2.52
C ALA A 136 -2.90 3.81 -1.09
N GLU A 137 -4.12 3.99 -0.58
CA GLU A 137 -4.35 4.41 0.82
C GLU A 137 -3.84 3.35 1.80
N HIS A 138 -4.15 2.08 1.55
CA HIS A 138 -3.68 0.97 2.39
C HIS A 138 -2.16 0.80 2.35
N ASP A 139 -1.54 0.91 1.16
CA ASP A 139 -0.08 0.86 1.00
C ASP A 139 0.61 2.00 1.76
N TYR A 140 0.00 3.19 1.74
CA TYR A 140 0.48 4.34 2.52
C TYR A 140 0.43 4.06 4.04
N GLU A 141 -0.66 3.46 4.54
CA GLU A 141 -0.80 3.10 5.95
C GLU A 141 0.24 2.06 6.39
N ILE A 142 0.49 1.04 5.57
CA ILE A 142 1.54 0.05 5.81
C ILE A 142 2.90 0.73 5.89
N ASN A 143 3.22 1.62 4.94
CA ASN A 143 4.50 2.32 4.91
C ASN A 143 4.70 3.19 6.16
N LEU A 144 3.66 3.90 6.59
CA LEU A 144 3.70 4.72 7.79
C LEU A 144 3.88 3.88 9.07
N LYS A 145 3.22 2.72 9.14
CA LYS A 145 3.42 1.76 10.23
C LYS A 145 4.85 1.22 10.25
N ALA A 146 5.41 0.88 9.09
CA ALA A 146 6.79 0.43 8.98
C ALA A 146 7.78 1.51 9.44
N GLU A 147 7.56 2.77 9.06
CA GLU A 147 8.38 3.91 9.52
C GLU A 147 8.37 4.05 11.05
N LEU A 148 7.19 3.90 11.67
CA LEU A 148 7.03 3.95 13.12
C LEU A 148 7.77 2.79 13.82
N GLU A 149 7.64 1.58 13.30
CA GLU A 149 8.35 0.40 13.82
C GLU A 149 9.86 0.56 13.71
N ILE A 150 10.37 1.14 12.63
CA ILE A 150 11.80 1.44 12.44
C ILE A 150 12.28 2.47 13.47
N MET A 151 11.51 3.54 13.71
CA MET A 151 11.88 4.54 14.73
C MET A 151 11.96 3.93 16.13
N LEU A 152 10.97 3.10 16.51
CA LEU A 152 10.97 2.41 17.80
C LEU A 152 12.13 1.41 17.92
N LEU A 153 12.49 0.74 16.82
CA LEU A 153 13.64 -0.16 16.79
C LEU A 153 14.95 0.61 16.94
N HIS A 154 15.07 1.79 16.33
CA HIS A 154 16.23 2.67 16.48
C HIS A 154 16.42 3.12 17.93
N GLU A 155 15.34 3.55 18.59
CA GLU A 155 15.37 3.94 20.01
C GLU A 155 15.85 2.80 20.92
N LYS A 156 15.36 1.57 20.70
CA LYS A 156 15.82 0.39 21.43
C LYS A 156 17.29 0.08 21.19
N VAL A 157 17.76 0.19 19.94
CA VAL A 157 19.17 -0.03 19.59
C VAL A 157 20.05 1.03 20.24
N ASP A 158 19.63 2.30 20.26
CA ASP A 158 20.37 3.37 20.91
C ASP A 158 20.42 3.17 22.43
N ALA A 159 19.32 2.77 23.06
CA ALA A 159 19.29 2.45 24.49
C ALA A 159 20.24 1.30 24.85
N LEU A 160 20.28 0.24 24.04
CA LEU A 160 21.23 -0.87 24.21
C LEU A 160 22.67 -0.40 24.01
N ARG A 161 22.92 0.46 23.02
CA ARG A 161 24.24 1.03 22.76
C ARG A 161 24.71 1.85 23.96
N LEU A 162 23.87 2.72 24.53
CA LEU A 162 24.20 3.51 25.71
C LEU A 162 24.52 2.64 26.93
N HIS A 163 23.74 1.57 27.15
CA HIS A 163 24.02 0.62 28.22
C HIS A 163 25.40 -0.05 28.06
N GLN A 164 25.72 -0.49 26.85
CA GLN A 164 27.04 -1.06 26.54
C GLN A 164 28.18 -0.04 26.76
N TRP A 165 27.98 1.24 26.40
CA TRP A 165 28.96 2.29 26.66
C TRP A 165 29.20 2.49 28.16
N ASP A 166 28.16 2.47 28.98
CA ASP A 166 28.28 2.65 30.43
C ASP A 166 29.04 1.47 31.08
N GLU A 167 28.77 0.24 30.64
CA GLU A 167 29.52 -0.96 31.04
C GLU A 167 31.00 -0.87 30.65
N LEU A 168 31.32 -0.42 29.44
CA LEU A 168 32.72 -0.25 29.00
C LEU A 168 33.44 0.84 29.81
N LEU A 169 32.75 1.95 30.13
CA LEU A 169 33.31 3.03 30.93
C LEU A 169 33.56 2.61 32.38
N THR A 170 32.68 1.79 32.96
CA THR A 170 32.87 1.23 34.30
C THR A 170 34.08 0.30 34.34
N LEU A 171 34.20 -0.61 33.37
CA LEU A 171 35.37 -1.49 33.24
C LEU A 171 36.68 -0.70 33.08
N GLN A 172 36.69 0.37 32.26
CA GLN A 172 37.87 1.22 32.13
C GLN A 172 38.25 1.91 33.45
N LYS A 173 37.27 2.44 34.19
CA LYS A 173 37.51 3.10 35.48
C LYS A 173 38.12 2.14 36.50
N GLU A 174 37.63 0.90 36.56
CA GLU A 174 38.19 -0.14 37.44
C GLU A 174 39.65 -0.46 37.08
N GLN A 175 39.95 -0.64 35.80
CA GLN A 175 41.33 -0.87 35.33
C GLN A 175 42.25 0.30 35.68
N LEU A 176 41.78 1.54 35.51
CA LEU A 176 42.56 2.74 35.83
C LEU A 176 42.81 2.87 37.34
N ALA A 177 41.83 2.51 38.17
CA ALA A 177 41.97 2.48 39.63
C ALA A 177 43.02 1.45 40.08
N LEU A 178 43.01 0.24 39.49
CA LEU A 178 44.01 -0.79 39.76
C LEU A 178 45.43 -0.35 39.35
N LEU A 179 45.58 0.24 38.16
CA LEU A 179 46.87 0.78 37.69
C LEU A 179 47.37 1.91 38.60
N THR A 180 46.48 2.80 39.05
CA THR A 180 46.83 3.90 39.96
C THR A 180 47.26 3.36 41.32
N ALA A 181 46.58 2.34 41.85
CA ALA A 181 46.96 1.66 43.09
C ALA A 181 48.35 1.00 42.99
N LEU A 182 48.65 0.36 41.85
CA LEU A 182 50.00 -0.18 41.59
C LEU A 182 51.06 0.91 41.50
N HIS A 183 50.73 2.06 40.89
CA HIS A 183 51.67 3.19 40.79
C HIS A 183 51.96 3.86 42.14
N GLN A 184 50.95 4.00 43.01
CA GLN A 184 51.09 4.60 44.35
C GLN A 184 51.65 3.63 45.40
N SER A 185 51.77 2.33 45.07
CA SER A 185 52.41 1.37 45.94
C SER A 185 53.90 1.75 46.08
N PRO A 186 54.37 2.11 47.28
CA PRO A 186 55.77 2.50 47.47
C PRO A 186 56.62 1.29 47.10
N HIS A 187 57.59 1.46 46.19
CA HIS A 187 58.65 0.48 46.02
C HIS A 187 59.21 0.20 47.42
N PRO A 188 59.23 -1.06 47.90
CA PRO A 188 59.85 -1.37 49.17
C PRO A 188 61.32 -0.98 49.05
N HIS A 189 61.67 0.16 49.64
CA HIS A 189 63.05 0.57 49.82
C HIS A 189 63.73 -0.58 50.53
N CYS A 190 64.66 -1.22 49.81
CA CYS A 190 65.56 -2.19 50.39
C CYS A 190 66.20 -1.56 51.63
N CYS A 191 66.07 -2.26 52.75
CA CYS A 191 66.58 -1.91 54.07
C CYS A 191 68.07 -1.52 54.01
N PRO A 192 68.54 -0.48 54.70
CA PRO A 192 69.98 -0.28 54.88
C PRO A 192 70.48 -1.23 55.97
N PRO A 193 71.44 -2.14 55.70
CA PRO A 193 72.12 -2.87 56.75
C PRO A 193 73.29 -2.02 57.24
N GLY A 194 73.32 -1.67 58.52
CA GLY A 194 74.53 -1.05 59.07
C GLY A 194 74.35 -0.30 60.38
N SER A 195 74.13 -1.05 61.45
CA SER A 195 74.45 -0.66 62.82
C SER A 195 75.93 -0.27 62.97
N ARG A 196 76.22 0.87 63.58
CA ARG A 196 77.05 1.06 64.80
C ARG A 196 77.31 2.53 65.06
#